data_AF-A0A1W0WHL6-F1
#
_entry.id   AF-A0A1W0WHL6-F1
#
_cell.length_a   1.000
_cell.length_b   1.000
_cell.length_c   1.000
_cell.angle_alpha   90.00
_cell.angle_beta   90.00
_cell.angle_gamma   90.00
#
_symmetry.space_group_name_H-M   'P 1'
#
loop_
_entity.id
_entity.type
_entity.pdbx_description
1 polymer ?
#
loop_
_entity_poly.entity_id
_entity_poly.type
_entity_poly.pdbx_seq_one_letter_code
_entity_poly.pdbx_strand_id
1 'polypeptide(L)'
;MNEMLEKNRTERGKVYGVINRRRGRVISDHMLEGSDTFNITTSIPVCESFGFAEEIRKKTSGLALPQLVFSHWEVLEVDPFWIPTTEEEYTHYGDKADAENIARRYMNQVRKRKGLPVEEKVVAHAEKQRTIKKNK
;
A
#
# COMPACT_ATOMS: atom_id res chain seq x y z
N MET A 1 -3.16 -10.79 35.72
CA MET A 1 -4.34 -10.93 34.84
C MET A 1 -4.61 -9.64 34.07
N ASN A 2 -4.83 -8.49 34.72
CA ASN A 2 -5.06 -7.21 34.02
C ASN A 2 -3.89 -6.76 33.12
N GLU A 3 -2.63 -6.95 33.54
CA GLU A 3 -1.46 -6.59 32.71
C GLU A 3 -1.29 -7.45 31.45
N MET A 4 -1.69 -8.73 31.49
CA MET A 4 -1.61 -9.62 30.32
C MET A 4 -2.64 -9.23 29.26
N LEU A 5 -3.86 -8.90 29.68
CA LEU A 5 -4.91 -8.40 28.79
C LEU A 5 -4.54 -7.05 28.15
N GLU A 6 -3.94 -6.13 28.92
CA GLU A 6 -3.45 -4.84 28.39
C GLU A 6 -2.30 -4.99 27.39
N LYS A 7 -1.38 -5.93 27.64
CA LYS A 7 -0.28 -6.22 26.70
C LYS A 7 -0.82 -6.74 25.35
N ASN A 8 -1.79 -7.64 25.38
CA ASN A 8 -2.42 -8.16 24.16
C ASN A 8 -3.19 -7.11 23.38
N ARG A 9 -3.90 -6.22 24.08
CA ARG A 9 -4.57 -5.07 23.47
C ARG A 9 -3.57 -4.18 22.71
N THR A 10 -2.40 -3.97 23.29
CA THR A 10 -1.31 -3.20 22.69
C THR A 10 -0.74 -3.87 21.43
N GLU A 11 -0.42 -5.17 21.50
CA GLU A 11 0.11 -5.91 20.35
C GLU A 11 -0.90 -6.00 19.20
N ARG A 12 -2.18 -6.20 19.52
CA ARG A 12 -3.27 -6.17 18.54
C ARG A 12 -3.32 -4.84 17.79
N GLY A 13 -3.18 -3.71 18.49
CA GLY A 13 -3.11 -2.39 17.87
C GLY A 13 -1.93 -2.24 16.89
N LYS A 14 -0.76 -2.82 17.22
CA LYS A 14 0.40 -2.82 16.31
C LYS A 14 0.14 -3.63 15.05
N VAL A 15 -0.53 -4.78 15.16
CA VAL A 15 -0.91 -5.62 14.00
C VAL A 15 -1.86 -4.86 13.07
N TYR A 16 -2.90 -4.22 13.63
CA TYR A 16 -3.80 -3.35 12.86
C TYR A 16 -3.06 -2.21 12.15
N GLY A 17 -2.09 -1.59 12.81
CA GLY A 17 -1.27 -0.55 12.20
C GLY A 17 -0.49 -1.01 10.97
N VAL A 18 0.06 -2.23 10.98
CA VAL A 18 0.76 -2.80 9.82
C VAL A 18 -0.21 -3.17 8.70
N ILE A 19 -1.36 -3.76 9.03
CA ILE A 19 -2.40 -4.13 8.05
C ILE A 19 -2.93 -2.87 7.33
N ASN A 20 -3.28 -1.82 8.08
CA ASN A 20 -3.83 -0.59 7.51
C ASN A 20 -2.82 0.12 6.61
N ARG A 21 -1.53 0.14 7.00
CA ARG A 21 -0.46 0.71 6.15
C ARG A 21 -0.36 0.01 4.79
N ARG A 22 -0.61 -1.30 4.76
CA ARG A 22 -0.58 -2.14 3.55
C ARG A 22 -1.95 -2.28 2.88
N ARG A 23 -2.89 -1.40 3.21
CA ARG A 23 -4.25 -1.35 2.61
C ARG A 23 -5.02 -2.65 2.79
N GLY A 24 -4.77 -3.36 3.89
CA GLY A 24 -5.49 -4.58 4.21
C GLY A 24 -6.87 -4.29 4.79
N ARG A 25 -7.85 -5.12 4.44
CA ARG A 25 -9.19 -5.12 5.05
C ARG A 25 -9.32 -6.30 6.01
N VAL A 26 -9.71 -6.00 7.24
CA VAL A 26 -9.93 -7.01 8.27
C VAL A 26 -11.30 -7.65 8.05
N ILE A 27 -11.33 -8.98 7.98
CA ILE A 27 -12.55 -9.78 7.75
C ILE A 27 -13.11 -10.24 9.10
N SER A 28 -12.26 -10.76 9.96
CA SER A 28 -12.64 -11.19 11.30
C SER A 28 -11.49 -11.00 12.29
N ASP A 29 -11.83 -10.64 13.52
CA ASP A 29 -10.93 -10.58 14.67
C ASP A 29 -11.65 -11.29 15.84
N HIS A 30 -11.06 -12.36 16.35
CA HIS A 30 -11.58 -13.06 17.52
C HIS A 30 -10.45 -13.47 18.46
N MET A 31 -10.73 -13.39 19.76
CA MET A 31 -9.88 -13.97 20.79
C MET A 31 -10.20 -15.46 20.93
N LEU A 32 -9.17 -16.27 21.12
CA LEU A 32 -9.33 -17.70 21.37
C LEU A 32 -9.79 -17.91 22.81
N GLU A 33 -10.94 -18.56 23.00
CA GLU A 33 -11.46 -18.84 24.33
C GLU A 33 -10.49 -19.72 25.13
N GLY A 34 -10.25 -19.35 26.39
CA GLY A 34 -9.31 -20.07 27.26
C GLY A 34 -7.83 -19.76 27.02
N SER A 35 -7.50 -18.86 26.09
CA SER A 35 -6.13 -18.39 25.84
C SER A 35 -6.08 -16.86 25.70
N ASP A 36 -4.93 -16.30 26.07
CA ASP A 36 -4.59 -14.89 25.87
C ASP A 36 -4.09 -14.63 24.42
N THR A 37 -4.61 -15.37 23.44
CA THR A 37 -4.21 -15.26 22.03
C THR A 37 -5.39 -14.85 21.16
N PHE A 38 -5.09 -14.19 20.04
CA PHE A 38 -6.10 -13.71 19.10
C PHE A 38 -5.75 -14.10 17.67
N ASN A 39 -6.77 -14.33 16.86
CA ASN A 39 -6.66 -14.61 15.44
C ASN A 39 -7.33 -13.50 14.65
N ILE A 40 -6.57 -12.91 13.73
CA ILE A 40 -7.07 -11.89 12.80
C ILE A 40 -6.97 -12.46 11.39
N THR A 41 -8.11 -12.52 10.72
CA THR A 41 -8.20 -12.86 9.29
C THR A 41 -8.35 -11.58 8.51
N THR A 42 -7.40 -11.33 7.60
CA THR A 42 -7.39 -10.13 6.76
C THR A 42 -7.16 -10.47 5.29
N SER A 43 -7.67 -9.60 4.43
CA SER A 43 -7.34 -9.56 3.01
C SER A 43 -6.33 -8.43 2.78
N ILE A 44 -5.23 -8.70 2.08
CA ILE A 44 -4.18 -7.72 1.76
C ILE A 44 -3.85 -7.85 0.27
N PRO A 45 -3.70 -6.73 -0.48
CA PRO A 45 -3.24 -6.79 -1.85
C PRO A 45 -1.87 -7.46 -1.98
N VAL A 46 -1.72 -8.39 -2.92
CA VAL A 46 -0.45 -9.12 -3.11
C VAL A 46 0.72 -8.18 -3.38
N CYS A 47 0.49 -7.10 -4.14
CA CYS A 47 1.49 -6.06 -4.41
C CYS A 47 2.04 -5.40 -3.13
N GLU A 48 1.24 -5.32 -2.07
CA GLU A 48 1.61 -4.74 -0.77
C GLU A 48 1.96 -5.81 0.27
N SER A 49 1.95 -7.10 -0.07
CA SER A 49 2.24 -8.19 0.88
C SER A 49 3.73 -8.47 1.06
N PHE A 50 4.59 -8.02 0.13
CA PHE A 50 6.03 -8.26 0.18
C PHE A 50 6.66 -7.58 1.41
N GLY A 51 7.35 -8.37 2.24
CA GLY A 51 7.92 -7.91 3.51
C GLY A 51 6.92 -7.76 4.67
N PHE A 52 5.64 -8.11 4.46
CA PHE A 52 4.61 -8.06 5.51
C PHE A 52 4.97 -8.93 6.73
N ALA A 53 5.42 -10.16 6.47
CA ALA A 53 5.74 -11.11 7.52
C ALA A 53 6.89 -10.63 8.43
N GLU A 54 7.91 -10.01 7.82
CA GLU A 54 9.04 -9.43 8.55
C GLU A 54 8.61 -8.21 9.36
N GLU A 55 7.81 -7.32 8.76
CA GLU A 55 7.36 -6.09 9.43
C GLU A 55 6.47 -6.38 10.65
N ILE A 56 5.52 -7.32 10.54
CA ILE A 56 4.68 -7.73 11.66
C ILE A 56 5.52 -8.32 12.80
N ARG A 57 6.45 -9.22 12.49
CA ARG A 57 7.33 -9.83 13.50
C ARG A 57 8.18 -8.76 14.18
N LYS A 58 8.76 -7.83 13.41
CA LYS A 58 9.55 -6.73 13.97
C LYS A 58 8.73 -5.81 14.87
N LYS A 59 7.49 -5.50 14.50
CA LYS A 59 6.61 -4.61 15.28
C LYS A 59 6.08 -5.25 16.56
N THR A 60 5.87 -6.56 16.54
CA THR A 60 5.34 -7.33 17.68
C THR A 60 6.41 -8.06 18.47
N SER A 61 7.70 -7.76 18.21
CA SER A 61 8.84 -8.47 18.82
C SER A 61 8.78 -10.00 18.66
N GLY A 62 8.21 -10.48 17.56
CA GLY A 62 8.05 -11.89 17.22
C GLY A 62 6.81 -12.57 17.79
N LEU A 63 5.96 -11.85 18.54
CA LEU A 63 4.77 -12.43 19.18
C LEU A 63 3.65 -12.76 18.17
N ALA A 64 3.54 -12.01 17.07
CA ALA A 64 2.58 -12.30 16.01
C ALA A 64 3.23 -13.15 14.90
N LEU A 65 2.53 -14.22 14.51
CA LEU A 65 2.93 -15.14 13.45
C LEU A 65 1.99 -14.98 12.25
N PRO A 66 2.43 -14.30 11.17
CA PRO A 66 1.61 -14.14 9.99
C PRO A 66 1.69 -15.39 9.09
N GLN A 67 0.54 -15.80 8.56
CA GLN A 67 0.42 -16.79 7.51
C GLN A 67 -0.20 -16.14 6.28
N LEU A 68 0.46 -16.26 5.12
CA LEU A 68 -0.03 -15.74 3.85
C LEU A 68 -0.57 -16.89 3.02
N VAL A 69 -1.87 -16.86 2.72
CA VAL A 69 -2.56 -17.82 1.86
C VAL A 69 -3.31 -17.05 0.79
N PHE A 70 -3.17 -17.47 -0.46
CA PHE A 70 -3.94 -16.89 -1.55
C PHE A 70 -5.43 -17.20 -1.37
N SER A 71 -6.28 -16.17 -1.47
CA SER A 71 -7.73 -16.32 -1.35
C SER A 71 -8.44 -16.09 -2.68
N HIS A 72 -8.28 -14.91 -3.29
CA HIS A 72 -8.98 -14.51 -4.51
C HIS A 72 -8.33 -13.27 -5.17
N TRP A 73 -8.90 -12.87 -6.30
CA TRP A 73 -8.67 -11.57 -6.92
C TRP A 73 -9.86 -10.65 -6.64
N GLU A 74 -9.58 -9.41 -6.28
CA GLU A 74 -10.58 -8.36 -6.04
C GLU A 74 -10.31 -7.19 -7.00
N VAL A 75 -11.36 -6.63 -7.58
CA VAL A 75 -11.26 -5.48 -8.48
C VAL A 75 -11.05 -4.22 -7.65
N LEU A 76 -10.05 -3.42 -8.01
CA LEU A 76 -9.89 -2.08 -7.45
C LEU A 76 -10.85 -1.13 -8.17
N GLU A 77 -11.71 -0.45 -7.41
CA GLU A 77 -12.66 0.56 -7.91
C GLU A 77 -11.97 1.90 -8.25
N VAL A 78 -10.84 1.83 -8.95
CA VAL A 78 -10.06 3.00 -9.36
C VAL A 78 -9.59 2.78 -10.79
N ASP A 79 -9.96 3.69 -11.69
CA ASP A 79 -9.46 3.68 -13.06
C ASP A 79 -7.97 4.09 -13.08
N PRO A 80 -7.04 3.23 -13.53
CA PRO A 80 -5.61 3.55 -13.59
C PRO A 80 -5.25 4.70 -14.54
N PHE A 81 -6.13 5.12 -15.44
CA PHE A 81 -5.89 6.21 -16.39
C PHE A 81 -6.66 7.49 -16.09
N TRP A 82 -7.37 7.55 -14.96
CA TRP A 82 -8.14 8.72 -14.60
C TRP A 82 -7.25 9.96 -14.41
N ILE A 83 -7.67 11.05 -15.06
CA ILE A 83 -7.08 12.38 -14.98
C ILE A 83 -8.27 13.35 -14.85
N PRO A 84 -8.21 14.37 -13.97
CA PRO A 84 -9.24 15.40 -13.92
C PRO A 84 -9.38 16.04 -15.31
N THR A 85 -10.60 16.14 -15.82
CA THR A 85 -10.86 16.74 -17.15
C THR A 85 -11.75 17.96 -17.08
N THR A 86 -12.59 18.08 -16.05
CA THR A 86 -13.52 19.20 -15.89
C THR A 86 -13.02 20.21 -14.87
N GLU A 87 -13.39 21.48 -15.06
CA GLU A 87 -13.02 22.58 -14.15
C GLU A 87 -13.54 22.35 -12.72
N GLU A 88 -14.70 21.70 -12.58
CA GLU A 88 -15.26 21.26 -11.30
C GLU A 88 -14.38 20.18 -10.62
N GLU A 89 -13.88 19.19 -11.37
CA GLU A 89 -12.95 18.18 -10.84
C GLU A 89 -11.61 18.81 -10.42
N TYR A 90 -11.10 19.76 -11.19
CA TYR A 90 -9.87 20.49 -10.86
C TYR A 90 -10.02 21.32 -9.58
N THR A 91 -11.17 21.98 -9.37
CA THR A 91 -11.41 22.72 -8.13
C THR A 91 -11.56 21.81 -6.92
N HIS A 92 -12.07 20.59 -7.09
CA HIS A 92 -12.28 19.63 -6.01
C HIS A 92 -11.02 18.84 -5.64
N TYR A 93 -10.21 18.44 -6.64
CA TYR A 93 -9.04 17.58 -6.47
C TYR A 93 -7.68 18.28 -6.66
N GLY A 94 -7.68 19.54 -7.10
CA GLY A 94 -6.50 20.34 -7.43
C GLY A 94 -5.92 20.08 -8.83
N ASP A 95 -4.99 20.94 -9.27
CA ASP A 95 -4.22 20.80 -10.53
C ASP A 95 -3.40 19.50 -10.60
N LYS A 96 -3.10 18.93 -9.44
CA LYS A 96 -2.57 17.59 -9.25
C LYS A 96 -3.57 16.93 -8.32
N ALA A 97 -4.20 15.85 -8.74
CA ALA A 97 -4.85 14.97 -7.78
C ALA A 97 -3.78 14.62 -6.73
N ASP A 98 -3.89 15.20 -5.52
CA ASP A 98 -2.82 15.12 -4.50
C ASP A 98 -2.53 13.66 -4.09
N ALA A 99 -3.46 12.75 -4.36
CA ALA A 99 -3.30 11.32 -4.19
C ALA A 99 -2.79 10.63 -5.48
N GLU A 100 -1.63 9.99 -5.38
CA GLU A 100 -1.13 9.09 -6.44
C GLU A 100 -2.14 7.98 -6.74
N ASN A 101 -2.50 7.81 -8.01
CA ASN A 101 -3.37 6.73 -8.45
C ASN A 101 -2.67 5.37 -8.25
N ILE A 102 -3.16 4.60 -7.28
CA ILE A 102 -2.58 3.32 -6.87
C ILE A 102 -2.67 2.28 -7.98
N ALA A 103 -3.79 2.23 -8.69
CA ALA A 103 -3.96 1.33 -9.81
C ALA A 103 -2.94 1.63 -10.92
N ARG A 104 -2.70 2.93 -11.20
CA ARG A 104 -1.65 3.36 -12.13
C ARG A 104 -0.26 2.95 -11.66
N ARG A 105 0.03 3.09 -10.37
CA ARG A 105 1.31 2.68 -9.78
C ARG A 105 1.57 1.18 -9.93
N TYR A 106 0.60 0.33 -9.57
CA TYR A 106 0.73 -1.13 -9.74
C TYR A 106 0.90 -1.52 -11.20
N MET A 107 0.11 -0.93 -12.10
CA MET A 107 0.24 -1.15 -13.54
C MET A 107 1.65 -0.77 -14.04
N ASN A 108 2.15 0.41 -13.66
CA ASN A 108 3.45 0.91 -14.09
C ASN A 108 4.60 0.05 -13.57
N GLN A 109 4.54 -0.46 -12.34
CA GLN A 109 5.54 -1.40 -11.80
C GLN A 109 5.64 -2.67 -12.65
N VAL A 110 4.51 -3.25 -13.05
CA VAL A 110 4.47 -4.43 -13.92
C VAL A 110 5.01 -4.10 -15.31
N ARG A 111 4.57 -2.98 -15.91
CA ARG A 111 5.01 -2.54 -17.24
C ARG A 111 6.52 -2.31 -17.30
N LYS A 112 7.10 -1.60 -16.31
CA LYS A 112 8.55 -1.39 -16.20
C LYS A 112 9.31 -2.72 -16.15
N ARG A 113 8.88 -3.67 -15.31
CA ARG A 113 9.50 -4.99 -15.21
C ARG A 113 9.40 -5.80 -16.50
N LYS A 114 8.32 -5.62 -17.26
CA LYS A 114 8.08 -6.30 -18.55
C LYS A 114 8.69 -5.56 -19.75
N GLY A 115 9.30 -4.40 -19.56
CA GLY A 115 9.85 -3.58 -20.64
C GLY A 115 8.78 -2.93 -21.52
N LEU A 116 7.55 -2.81 -21.02
CA LEU A 116 6.46 -2.13 -21.72
C LEU A 116 6.57 -0.61 -21.52
N PRO A 117 6.17 0.21 -22.51
CA PRO A 117 6.22 1.66 -22.39
C PRO A 117 5.34 2.13 -21.24
N VAL A 118 5.84 3.09 -20.48
CA VAL A 118 5.12 3.82 -19.42
C VAL A 118 5.14 5.30 -19.77
N GLU A 119 4.00 5.96 -19.64
CA GLU A 119 3.82 7.40 -19.88
C GLU A 119 4.43 8.25 -18.76
N GLU A 120 5.70 8.00 -18.46
CA GLU A 120 6.48 8.85 -17.57
C GLU A 120 7.15 9.90 -18.45
N LYS A 121 7.02 11.19 -18.11
CA LYS A 121 7.76 12.25 -18.81
C LYS A 121 9.25 12.08 -18.51
N VAL A 122 9.94 11.24 -19.29
CA VAL A 122 11.40 10.99 -19.17
C VAL A 122 12.17 12.29 -19.36
N VAL A 123 11.67 13.20 -20.20
CA VAL A 123 12.19 14.55 -20.37
C VAL A 123 11.02 15.53 -20.55
N ALA A 124 10.81 16.45 -19.62
CA ALA A 124 9.75 17.47 -19.71
C ALA A 124 10.02 18.52 -20.80
N HIS A 125 11.31 18.80 -21.09
CA HIS A 125 11.76 19.73 -22.13
C HIS A 125 12.99 19.18 -22.86
N ALA A 126 12.77 18.33 -23.88
CA ALA A 126 13.85 17.73 -24.67
C ALA A 126 14.72 18.77 -25.40
N GLU A 127 14.15 19.92 -25.72
CA GLU A 127 14.79 20.98 -26.51
C GLU A 127 15.89 21.74 -25.75
N LYS A 128 15.92 21.69 -24.41
CA LYS A 128 16.88 22.47 -23.59
C LYS A 128 18.18 21.72 -23.27
N GLN A 129 18.43 20.56 -23.89
CA GLN A 129 19.63 19.74 -23.58
C GLN A 129 20.96 20.35 -24.06
N ARG A 130 20.94 21.30 -25.01
CA ARG A 130 22.17 21.88 -25.61
C ARG A 130 22.58 23.27 -25.11
N THR A 131 21.96 23.80 -24.06
CA THR A 131 22.25 25.15 -23.51
C THR A 131 22.83 25.13 -22.10
N ILE A 132 23.62 24.10 -21.74
CA ILE A 132 24.46 24.13 -20.54
C ILE A 132 25.89 24.46 -20.97
N LYS A 133 26.16 25.78 -20.99
CA LYS A 133 27.46 26.48 -20.97
C LYS A 133 28.67 25.78 -21.62
N LYS A 134 29.02 26.20 -22.84
CA LYS A 134 30.43 26.32 -23.26
C LYS A 134 30.90 27.72 -22.89
N ASN A 135 31.48 27.89 -21.70
CA ASN A 135 32.34 29.04 -21.43
C ASN A 135 33.76 28.53 -21.19
N LYS A 136 34.68 29.26 -21.82
CA LYS A 136 36.13 29.09 -21.96
C LYS A 136 36.86 29.15 -20.62
#